data_AF-A0A377W815-F1
#
_entry.id   AF-A0A377W815-F1
#
_cell.length_a   1.000
_cell.length_b   1.000
_cell.length_c   1.000
_cell.angle_alpha   90.00
_cell.angle_beta   90.00
_cell.angle_gamma   90.00
#
_symmetry.space_group_name_H-M   'P 1'
#
loop_
_entity.id
_entity.type
_entity.pdbx_description
1 polymer ?
#
loop_
_entity_poly.entity_id
_entity_poly.type
_entity_poly.pdbx_seq_one_letter_code
_entity_poly.pdbx_strand_id
1 'polypeptide(L)'
;MTVGEMSSTSLEHCQQYAALDGRELSMTFNFHHLKVDYPGGEKWTLARPDYVALKALFRHWQQGMHNRAWNALFWCNHDQPRIVSRFGDEGEYRGDGGEDAGDGAARHAGHALYLPGRRDRHDQSALQQHQRLP
;
A
#
# COMPACT_ATOMS: atom_id res chain seq x y z
N MET A 1 -10.71 11.63 -9.24
CA MET A 1 -10.22 10.47 -8.47
C MET A 1 -10.04 10.92 -7.02
N THR A 2 -10.66 10.21 -6.07
CA THR A 2 -10.62 10.51 -4.62
C THR A 2 -10.13 9.31 -3.84
N VAL A 3 -9.34 9.53 -2.77
CA VAL A 3 -8.80 8.47 -1.92
C VAL A 3 -9.06 8.77 -0.45
N GLY A 4 -9.54 7.77 0.28
CA GLY A 4 -9.76 7.87 1.72
C GLY A 4 -8.68 7.17 2.54
N GLU A 5 -8.21 7.87 3.57
CA GLU A 5 -7.34 7.34 4.60
C GLU A 5 -8.16 6.64 5.69
N MET A 6 -7.94 5.34 5.90
CA MET A 6 -8.71 4.56 6.86
C MET A 6 -7.81 4.05 8.00
N SER A 7 -7.68 4.86 9.06
CA SER A 7 -6.75 4.64 10.19
C SER A 7 -7.06 3.41 11.05
N SER A 8 -8.35 3.17 11.28
CA SER A 8 -8.91 1.95 11.89
C SER A 8 -10.14 1.56 11.09
N THR A 9 -10.08 0.42 10.41
CA THR A 9 -11.13 0.05 9.45
C THR A 9 -11.30 -1.46 9.37
N SER A 10 -12.44 -1.87 8.85
CA SER A 10 -12.68 -3.24 8.45
C SER A 10 -12.70 -3.35 6.93
N LEU A 11 -12.58 -4.58 6.44
CA LEU A 11 -12.71 -4.86 5.02
C LEU A 11 -14.08 -4.42 4.49
N GLU A 12 -15.14 -4.64 5.27
CA GLU A 12 -16.53 -4.30 4.91
C GLU A 12 -16.72 -2.80 4.73
N HIS A 13 -16.16 -1.99 5.63
CA HIS A 13 -16.23 -0.53 5.49
C HIS A 13 -15.47 -0.06 4.25
N CYS A 14 -14.27 -0.58 4.00
CA CYS A 14 -13.52 -0.26 2.78
C CYS A 14 -14.27 -0.68 1.50
N GLN A 15 -14.98 -1.82 1.51
CA GLN A 15 -15.83 -2.24 0.39
C GLN A 15 -16.99 -1.27 0.14
N GLN A 16 -17.58 -0.72 1.19
CA GLN A 16 -18.64 0.27 1.09
C GLN A 16 -18.11 1.60 0.53
N TYR A 17 -17.05 2.14 1.17
CA TYR A 17 -16.49 3.45 0.81
C TYR A 17 -15.88 3.49 -0.59
N ALA A 18 -15.26 2.40 -1.05
CA ALA A 18 -14.59 2.31 -2.34
C ALA A 18 -15.31 1.39 -3.33
N ALA A 19 -16.62 1.22 -3.17
CA ALA A 19 -17.43 0.36 -4.03
C ALA A 19 -17.25 0.72 -5.51
N LEU A 20 -17.27 -0.29 -6.39
CA LEU A 20 -17.10 -0.09 -7.84
C LEU A 20 -18.22 0.72 -8.51
N ASP A 21 -19.33 0.97 -7.80
CA ASP A 21 -20.42 1.81 -8.27
C ASP A 21 -20.10 3.32 -8.23
N GLY A 22 -18.97 3.71 -7.63
CA GLY A 22 -18.44 5.07 -7.65
C GLY A 22 -19.27 6.09 -6.85
N ARG A 23 -20.11 5.65 -5.91
CA ARG A 23 -20.99 6.54 -5.13
C ARG A 23 -20.26 7.38 -4.08
N GLU A 24 -19.12 6.92 -3.59
CA GLU A 24 -18.38 7.55 -2.50
C GLU A 24 -16.94 7.89 -2.92
N LEU A 25 -15.96 7.06 -2.55
CA LEU A 25 -14.55 7.28 -2.87
C LEU A 25 -14.11 6.42 -4.05
N SER A 26 -13.08 6.86 -4.77
CA SER A 26 -12.49 6.03 -5.83
C SER A 26 -11.69 4.85 -5.26
N MET A 27 -11.10 4.99 -4.06
CA MET A 27 -10.37 3.93 -3.36
C MET A 27 -10.16 4.26 -1.87
N THR A 28 -9.70 3.26 -1.11
CA THR A 28 -9.24 3.44 0.27
C THR A 28 -7.87 2.81 0.49
N PHE A 29 -7.05 3.37 1.38
CA PHE A 29 -5.90 2.66 1.96
C PHE A 29 -6.15 2.37 3.45
N ASN A 30 -5.60 1.25 3.91
CA ASN A 30 -5.66 0.82 5.32
C ASN A 30 -4.24 0.59 5.85
N PHE A 31 -4.07 0.62 7.17
CA PHE A 31 -2.75 0.54 7.81
C PHE A 31 -2.41 -0.85 8.37
N HIS A 32 -3.20 -1.89 8.12
CA HIS A 32 -3.03 -3.16 8.83
C HIS A 32 -1.67 -3.81 8.58
N HIS A 33 -1.16 -3.74 7.35
CA HIS A 33 0.16 -4.26 6.98
C HIS A 33 1.33 -3.51 7.63
N LEU A 34 1.09 -2.28 8.12
CA LEU A 34 2.08 -1.46 8.81
C LEU A 34 2.03 -1.61 10.34
N LYS A 35 1.31 -2.63 10.84
CA LYS A 35 1.23 -2.96 12.27
C LYS A 35 1.77 -4.36 12.59
N VAL A 36 2.37 -5.04 11.60
CA VAL A 36 2.89 -6.42 11.74
C VAL A 36 4.15 -6.53 12.62
N ASP A 37 4.72 -5.40 13.01
CA ASP A 37 5.86 -5.25 13.91
C ASP A 37 5.45 -4.59 15.24
N TYR A 38 4.14 -4.51 15.57
CA TYR A 38 3.65 -3.96 16.83
C TYR A 38 3.28 -5.12 17.78
N PRO A 39 4.21 -5.59 18.64
CA PRO A 39 3.93 -6.70 19.53
C PRO A 39 2.81 -6.32 20.51
N GLY A 40 1.75 -7.12 20.57
CA GLY A 40 0.56 -6.80 21.38
C GLY A 40 -0.18 -5.53 20.94
N GLY A 41 0.12 -4.99 19.75
CA GLY A 41 -0.42 -3.70 19.28
C GLY A 41 0.38 -2.48 19.74
N GLU A 42 1.48 -2.66 20.46
CA GLU A 42 2.30 -1.57 21.00
C GLU A 42 3.23 -0.97 19.94
N LYS A 43 2.86 0.20 19.42
CA LYS A 43 3.60 0.92 18.37
C LYS A 43 5.04 1.26 18.74
N TRP A 44 5.29 1.55 20.02
CA TRP A 44 6.58 2.06 20.50
C TRP A 44 7.53 0.95 20.97
N THR A 45 7.11 -0.31 20.86
CA THR A 45 7.96 -1.47 21.18
C THR A 45 8.66 -1.96 19.93
N LEU A 46 9.99 -2.01 19.98
CA LEU A 46 10.80 -2.56 18.89
C LEU A 46 10.57 -4.08 18.78
N ALA A 47 10.15 -4.52 17.60
CA ALA A 47 10.06 -5.93 17.25
C ALA A 47 10.41 -6.14 15.77
N ARG A 48 10.75 -7.39 15.42
CA ARG A 48 10.88 -7.77 14.01
C ARG A 48 9.47 -7.90 13.40
N PRO A 49 9.28 -7.48 12.14
CA PRO A 49 8.00 -7.66 11.47
C PRO A 49 7.64 -9.14 11.30
N ASP A 50 6.38 -9.47 11.52
CA ASP A 50 5.84 -10.78 11.18
C ASP A 50 5.50 -10.84 9.68
N TYR A 51 6.43 -11.40 8.89
CA TYR A 51 6.24 -11.59 7.45
C TYR A 51 5.15 -12.60 7.07
N VAL A 52 4.80 -13.53 7.97
CA VAL A 52 3.70 -14.47 7.72
C VAL A 52 2.37 -13.72 7.85
N ALA A 53 2.22 -12.93 8.91
CA ALA A 53 1.07 -12.05 9.09
C ALA A 53 0.95 -11.02 7.97
N LEU A 54 2.07 -10.43 7.52
CA LEU A 54 2.10 -9.49 6.40
C LEU A 54 1.52 -10.09 5.12
N LYS A 55 1.98 -11.29 4.73
CA LYS A 55 1.46 -12.00 3.55
C LYS A 55 -0.01 -12.37 3.72
N ALA A 56 -0.42 -12.80 4.91
CA ALA A 56 -1.81 -13.13 5.21
C ALA A 56 -2.72 -11.90 5.07
N LEU A 57 -2.28 -10.73 5.55
CA LEU A 57 -3.00 -9.47 5.42
C LEU A 57 -3.15 -9.05 3.96
N PHE A 58 -2.07 -9.08 3.17
CA PHE A 58 -2.19 -8.79 1.73
C PHE A 58 -3.17 -9.72 1.03
N ARG A 59 -3.10 -11.03 1.30
CA ARG A 59 -4.04 -12.01 0.74
C ARG A 59 -5.48 -11.68 1.13
N HIS A 60 -5.73 -11.40 2.41
CA HIS A 60 -7.05 -11.06 2.94
C HIS A 60 -7.63 -9.83 2.23
N TRP A 61 -6.87 -8.74 2.17
CA TRP A 61 -7.32 -7.49 1.55
C TRP A 61 -7.47 -7.57 0.03
N GLN A 62 -6.55 -8.26 -0.66
CA GLN A 62 -6.64 -8.44 -2.11
C GLN A 62 -7.87 -9.28 -2.48
N GLN A 63 -8.07 -10.42 -1.81
CA GLN A 63 -9.23 -11.29 -2.07
C GLN A 63 -10.54 -10.63 -1.66
N GLY A 64 -10.55 -9.96 -0.51
CA GLY A 64 -11.73 -9.29 0.02
C GLY A 64 -12.22 -8.15 -0.86
N MET A 65 -11.32 -7.37 -1.46
CA MET A 65 -11.69 -6.22 -2.27
C MET A 65 -11.91 -6.58 -3.75
N HIS A 66 -11.42 -7.75 -4.20
CA HIS A 66 -11.53 -8.18 -5.58
C HIS A 66 -12.99 -8.16 -6.10
N ASN A 67 -13.20 -7.51 -7.25
CA ASN A 67 -14.52 -7.28 -7.87
C ASN A 67 -15.56 -6.58 -6.99
N ARG A 68 -15.15 -5.94 -5.89
CA ARG A 68 -16.05 -5.23 -4.97
C ARG A 68 -15.65 -3.79 -4.76
N ALA A 69 -14.36 -3.51 -4.64
CA ALA A 69 -13.85 -2.18 -4.35
C ALA A 69 -12.36 -2.02 -4.72
N TRP A 70 -11.85 -0.79 -4.59
CA TRP A 70 -10.44 -0.46 -4.91
C TRP A 70 -9.58 -0.27 -3.66
N ASN A 71 -8.45 -0.98 -3.62
CA ASN A 71 -7.37 -0.73 -2.65
C ASN A 71 -6.37 0.26 -3.23
N ALA A 72 -5.98 1.26 -2.45
CA ALA A 72 -4.71 1.96 -2.62
C ALA A 72 -3.61 1.19 -1.87
N LEU A 73 -2.59 0.73 -2.59
CA LEU A 73 -1.41 0.09 -1.98
C LEU A 73 -0.38 1.16 -1.62
N PHE A 74 0.28 1.05 -0.47
CA PHE A 74 1.36 1.95 -0.09
C PHE A 74 2.26 1.28 0.96
N TRP A 75 3.48 1.80 1.11
CA TRP A 75 4.41 1.36 2.14
C TRP A 75 4.89 2.49 3.04
N CYS A 76 4.98 3.69 2.48
CA CYS A 76 5.48 4.87 3.14
C CYS A 76 4.47 6.01 3.01
N ASN A 77 4.38 6.82 4.05
CA ASN A 77 3.81 8.16 4.03
C ASN A 77 4.59 9.00 5.08
N HIS A 78 4.12 10.21 5.37
CA HIS A 78 4.81 11.10 6.32
C HIS A 78 4.74 10.63 7.79
N ASP A 79 3.81 9.73 8.12
CA ASP A 79 3.60 9.18 9.48
C ASP A 79 4.30 7.83 9.71
N GLN A 80 4.94 7.28 8.68
CA GLN A 80 5.52 5.94 8.70
C GLN A 80 7.02 6.00 8.44
N PRO A 81 7.84 5.17 9.13
CA PRO A 81 9.26 5.04 8.82
C PRO A 81 9.48 4.64 7.37
N ARG A 82 10.65 4.99 6.81
CA ARG A 82 11.06 4.52 5.49
C ARG A 82 11.10 2.99 5.48
N ILE A 83 10.46 2.38 4.48
CA ILE A 83 10.25 0.94 4.43
C ILE A 83 11.53 0.11 4.37
N VAL A 84 12.56 0.60 3.68
CA VAL A 84 13.87 -0.08 3.60
C VAL A 84 14.50 -0.18 4.98
N SER A 85 14.42 0.88 5.78
CA SER A 85 14.93 0.89 7.16
C SER A 85 14.09 0.02 8.10
N ARG A 86 12.80 -0.13 7.79
CA ARG A 86 11.83 -0.81 8.66
C ARG A 86 11.77 -2.33 8.40
N PHE A 87 11.60 -2.73 7.14
CA PHE A 87 11.36 -4.10 6.71
C PHE A 87 12.46 -4.64 5.76
N GLY A 88 13.46 -3.82 5.43
CA GLY A 88 14.60 -4.22 4.60
C GLY A 88 15.91 -4.26 5.37
N ASP A 89 17.01 -4.29 4.62
CA ASP A 89 18.37 -4.13 5.12
C ASP A 89 18.98 -2.88 4.48
N GLU A 90 19.57 -2.00 5.28
CA GLU A 90 20.21 -0.75 4.85
C GLU A 90 21.69 -0.93 4.44
N GLY A 91 22.22 -2.16 4.48
CA GLY A 91 23.58 -2.53 4.11
C GLY A 91 23.89 -2.52 2.59
N GLU A 92 24.78 -3.40 2.14
CA GLU A 92 25.43 -3.45 0.79
C GLU A 92 24.51 -3.42 -0.45
N TYR A 93 23.20 -3.41 -0.27
CA TYR A 93 22.20 -3.33 -1.34
C TYR A 93 21.64 -1.92 -1.54
N ARG A 94 22.15 -0.92 -0.85
CA ARG A 94 21.83 0.48 -1.16
C ARG A 94 22.69 0.94 -2.33
N GLY A 95 22.28 0.65 -3.55
CA GLY A 95 22.91 1.22 -4.75
C GLY A 95 22.95 2.75 -4.65
N ASP A 96 24.06 3.36 -5.08
CA ASP A 96 24.40 4.80 -4.95
C ASP A 96 23.46 5.78 -5.67
N GLY A 97 22.23 5.38 -5.98
CA GLY A 97 21.23 6.24 -6.57
C GLY A 97 19.83 5.65 -6.45
N GLY A 98 19.25 5.69 -5.25
CA GLY A 98 17.80 5.78 -4.98
C GLY A 98 16.82 4.75 -5.60
N GLU A 99 17.29 3.83 -6.43
CA GLU A 99 16.51 2.93 -7.26
C GLU A 99 17.29 1.61 -7.33
N ASP A 100 16.59 0.52 -7.08
CA ASP A 100 17.05 -0.86 -7.27
C ASP A 100 18.19 -1.39 -6.37
N ALA A 101 17.83 -1.78 -5.14
CA ALA A 101 18.05 -3.15 -4.68
C ALA A 101 17.31 -3.46 -3.36
N GLY A 102 16.39 -4.42 -3.43
CA GLY A 102 15.62 -4.94 -2.31
C GLY A 102 14.74 -6.07 -2.81
N ASP A 103 15.35 -7.23 -2.94
CA ASP A 103 14.76 -8.42 -3.55
C ASP A 103 13.49 -8.85 -2.80
N GLY A 104 12.41 -9.08 -3.55
CA GLY A 104 11.10 -9.52 -3.06
C GLY A 104 10.15 -8.43 -2.54
N ALA A 105 10.51 -7.71 -1.48
CA ALA A 105 9.58 -6.79 -0.78
C ALA A 105 9.60 -5.36 -1.34
N ALA A 106 10.77 -4.86 -1.76
CA ALA A 106 10.96 -3.46 -2.13
C ALA A 106 10.62 -3.14 -3.60
N ARG A 107 10.57 -4.15 -4.49
CA ARG A 107 10.10 -3.96 -5.89
C ARG A 107 8.65 -3.47 -5.99
N HIS A 108 7.90 -3.57 -4.90
CA HIS A 108 6.53 -3.04 -4.80
C HIS A 108 6.44 -1.75 -3.96
N ALA A 109 7.60 -1.18 -3.57
CA ALA A 109 7.68 -0.16 -2.52
C ALA A 109 8.04 1.26 -2.99
N GLY A 110 8.18 1.48 -4.30
CA GLY A 110 8.44 2.82 -4.83
C GLY A 110 7.20 3.69 -5.06
N HIS A 111 6.06 3.10 -5.40
CA HIS A 111 4.86 3.85 -5.77
C HIS A 111 3.63 3.14 -5.25
N ALA A 112 2.59 3.91 -4.94
CA ALA A 112 1.29 3.32 -4.65
C ALA A 112 0.88 2.45 -5.84
N LEU A 113 0.93 1.13 -5.66
CA LEU A 113 0.59 0.20 -6.73
C LEU A 113 -0.93 0.14 -6.83
N TYR A 114 -1.45 0.67 -7.92
CA TYR A 114 -2.84 0.45 -8.32
C TYR A 114 -2.90 -0.92 -8.98
N LEU A 115 -3.45 -1.91 -8.29
CA LEU A 115 -3.77 -3.19 -8.92
C LEU A 115 -5.24 -3.19 -9.33
N PRO A 116 -5.55 -3.00 -10.62
CA PRO A 116 -6.87 -3.27 -11.13
C PRO A 116 -7.22 -4.74 -11.03
N GLY A 117 -8.34 -5.01 -10.36
CA GLY A 117 -9.21 -6.11 -10.76
C GLY A 117 -9.63 -5.85 -12.20
N ARG A 118 -8.82 -6.36 -13.14
CA ARG A 118 -8.92 -6.28 -14.61
C ARG A 118 -10.04 -5.38 -15.15
N ARG A 119 -9.67 -4.19 -15.63
CA ARG A 119 -10.27 -3.55 -16.81
C ARG A 119 -9.20 -2.87 -17.66
N ASP A 120 -9.50 -2.77 -18.94
CA ASP A 120 -8.58 -2.77 -20.09
C ASP A 120 -7.54 -1.63 -20.19
N ARG A 121 -6.51 -1.92 -20.99
CA ARG A 121 -5.26 -1.17 -21.27
C ARG A 121 -5.39 0.27 -21.76
N HIS A 122 -6.58 0.87 -21.79
CA HIS A 122 -6.79 2.17 -22.44
C HIS A 122 -6.64 3.40 -21.55
N ASP A 123 -6.43 3.25 -20.23
CA ASP A 123 -6.43 4.40 -19.30
C ASP A 123 -5.04 4.75 -18.72
N GLN A 124 -3.96 4.12 -19.22
CA GLN A 124 -2.60 4.41 -18.73
C GLN A 124 -2.03 5.76 -19.24
N SER A 125 -2.66 6.43 -20.19
CA SER A 125 -2.15 7.69 -20.76
C SER A 125 -2.57 8.96 -20.01
N ALA A 126 -3.46 8.89 -19.01
CA ALA A 126 -4.04 10.09 -18.39
C ALA A 126 -3.24 10.67 -17.20
N LEU A 127 -2.17 10.00 -16.74
CA LEU A 127 -1.52 10.37 -15.45
C LEU A 127 -0.09 10.91 -15.55
N GLN A 128 0.44 11.15 -16.76
CA GLN A 128 1.79 11.70 -16.94
C GLN A 128 1.86 13.19 -17.32
N GLN A 129 0.75 13.93 -17.40
CA GLN A 129 0.75 15.28 -18.01
C GLN A 129 0.54 16.49 -17.10
N HIS A 130 0.48 16.35 -15.76
CA HIS A 130 0.29 17.53 -14.88
C HIS A 130 1.47 17.88 -13.95
N GLN A 131 2.69 17.47 -14.28
CA GLN A 131 3.92 17.98 -13.61
C GLN A 131 4.81 18.82 -14.53
N ARG A 132 4.23 19.60 -15.45
CA ARG A 132 4.97 20.70 -16.10
C ARG A 132 4.24 22.04 -15.97
N LEU A 133 4.89 22.89 -15.16
CA LEU A 133 5.00 24.35 -15.24
C LEU A 133 3.91 25.21 -14.59
N PRO A 134 4.24 26.46 -14.19
CA PRO A 134 5.54 27.16 -14.31
C PRO A 134 6.49 26.98 -13.10
#